data_AF-A0AA88HMB9-F1
#
_entry.id   AF-A0AA88HMB9-F1
#
_cell.length_a   1.000
_cell.length_b   1.000
_cell.length_c   1.000
_cell.angle_alpha   90.00
_cell.angle_beta   90.00
_cell.angle_gamma   90.00
#
_symmetry.space_group_name_H-M   'P 1'
#
loop_
_entity.id
_entity.type
_entity.pdbx_description
1 polymer ?
#
loop_
_entity_poly.entity_id
_entity_poly.type
_entity_poly.pdbx_seq_one_letter_code
_entity_poly.pdbx_strand_id
1 'polypeptide(L)'
;MLDLNLYKSKDSEVKKDVITLNGHFANSSQMAAPVPLSTYSALLRHHHNVGFLQTSFDLWDQADEMVFRTHSEDFFIQLEHQFGSLTLHCSLRKLVLIVSTAIKKIEKDRKGCSTK
;
A
#
# COMPACT_ATOMS: atom_id res chain seq x y z
N MET A 1 -3.06 -12.48 10.57
CA MET A 1 -1.79 -13.19 10.85
C MET A 1 -2.08 -14.65 10.57
N LEU A 2 -1.78 -15.13 9.36
CA LEU A 2 -2.05 -16.52 8.99
C LEU A 2 -0.72 -17.27 8.89
N ASP A 3 -0.67 -18.33 9.69
CA ASP A 3 0.47 -19.18 9.98
C ASP A 3 1.17 -19.76 8.74
N LEU A 4 2.49 -19.65 8.77
CA LEU A 4 3.42 -20.26 7.84
C LEU A 4 3.63 -21.72 8.27
N ASN A 5 2.77 -22.63 7.80
CA ASN A 5 3.03 -24.06 7.97
C ASN A 5 4.18 -24.50 7.06
N LEU A 6 5.30 -24.69 7.74
CA LEU A 6 6.49 -25.43 7.38
C LEU A 6 6.13 -26.80 6.78
N TYR A 7 6.30 -27.00 5.48
CA TYR A 7 6.32 -28.36 4.92
C TYR A 7 7.74 -28.72 4.49
N LYS A 8 8.40 -29.49 5.37
CA LYS A 8 9.60 -30.25 5.08
C LYS A 8 9.15 -31.70 4.81
N SER A 9 9.34 -32.19 3.60
CA SER A 9 9.15 -33.60 3.22
C SER A 9 10.11 -33.86 2.05
N LYS A 10 11.27 -34.50 2.23
CA LYS A 10 11.52 -35.96 2.38
C LYS A 10 10.67 -36.83 1.47
N ASP A 11 11.31 -37.20 0.36
CA ASP A 11 11.11 -38.35 -0.51
C ASP A 11 9.71 -38.70 -1.03
N SER A 12 9.74 -39.12 -2.29
CA SER A 12 8.78 -39.96 -3.02
C SER A 12 7.49 -39.33 -3.56
N GLU A 13 7.36 -39.54 -4.87
CA GLU A 13 6.17 -39.48 -5.72
C GLU A 13 5.58 -38.11 -6.09
N VAL A 14 6.00 -37.64 -7.27
CA VAL A 14 5.37 -36.56 -8.04
C VAL A 14 3.96 -37.01 -8.45
N LYS A 15 2.97 -36.80 -7.58
CA LYS A 15 1.57 -36.71 -7.99
C LYS A 15 1.31 -35.30 -8.52
N LYS A 16 0.97 -35.23 -9.81
CA LYS A 16 0.54 -34.01 -10.49
C LYS A 16 -0.85 -33.65 -9.98
N ASP A 17 -0.92 -32.89 -8.88
CA ASP A 17 -2.18 -32.34 -8.43
C ASP A 17 -2.58 -31.17 -9.34
N VAL A 18 -3.47 -31.48 -10.28
CA VAL A 18 -4.25 -30.51 -11.05
C VAL A 18 -5.23 -29.85 -10.09
N ILE A 19 -4.94 -28.62 -9.69
CA ILE A 19 -5.86 -27.81 -8.90
C ILE A 19 -6.91 -27.23 -9.86
N THR A 20 -8.09 -27.84 -9.90
CA THR A 20 -9.28 -27.31 -10.59
C THR A 20 -9.80 -26.10 -9.82
N LEU A 21 -9.63 -24.90 -10.39
CA LEU A 21 -10.34 -23.70 -9.93
C LEU A 21 -11.74 -23.71 -10.52
N ASN A 22 -12.75 -24.03 -9.70
CA ASN A 22 -14.15 -23.91 -10.06
C ASN A 22 -14.54 -22.43 -10.18
N GLY A 23 -14.45 -21.90 -11.40
CA GLY A 23 -15.08 -20.65 -11.82
C GLY A 23 -15.81 -20.89 -13.13
N HIS A 24 -17.14 -20.72 -13.14
CA HIS A 24 -17.93 -20.71 -14.36
C HIS A 24 -17.48 -19.55 -15.26
N PHE A 25 -16.59 -19.82 -16.20
CA PHE A 25 -16.29 -18.92 -17.30
C PHE A 25 -16.91 -19.50 -18.57
N ALA A 26 -18.02 -18.90 -18.99
CA ALA A 26 -18.60 -19.14 -20.29
C ALA A 26 -17.60 -18.73 -21.38
N ASN A 27 -17.12 -19.73 -22.11
CA ASN A 27 -16.67 -19.72 -23.51
C ASN A 27 -15.96 -18.45 -24.02
N SER A 28 -14.69 -18.31 -23.66
CA SER A 28 -13.65 -17.94 -24.63
C SER A 28 -12.42 -18.76 -24.25
N SER A 29 -11.75 -19.37 -25.24
CA SER A 29 -10.68 -20.33 -25.04
C SER A 29 -9.52 -19.73 -24.24
N GLN A 30 -9.58 -19.86 -22.90
CA GLN A 30 -8.51 -19.42 -22.02
C GLN A 30 -7.38 -20.43 -22.16
N MET A 31 -6.46 -20.15 -23.09
CA MET A 31 -5.25 -20.94 -23.29
C MET A 31 -4.39 -20.85 -22.02
N ALA A 32 -4.53 -21.83 -21.14
CA ALA A 32 -3.67 -21.97 -19.98
C ALA A 32 -2.29 -22.46 -20.44
N ALA A 33 -1.30 -21.57 -20.40
CA ALA A 33 0.08 -21.91 -20.70
C ALA A 33 0.80 -22.37 -19.42
N PRO A 34 1.49 -23.53 -19.42
CA PRO A 34 2.29 -23.94 -18.28
C PRO A 34 3.47 -22.99 -18.12
N VAL A 35 3.66 -22.51 -16.90
CA VAL A 35 4.74 -21.58 -16.52
C VAL A 35 5.59 -22.25 -15.43
N PRO A 36 6.93 -22.10 -15.45
CA PRO A 36 7.78 -22.62 -14.38
C PRO A 36 7.35 -22.10 -13.01
N LEU A 37 7.40 -22.96 -11.98
CA LEU A 37 6.98 -22.60 -10.62
C LEU A 37 7.73 -21.37 -10.08
N SER A 38 9.01 -21.21 -10.42
CA SER A 38 9.80 -20.03 -10.07
C SER A 38 9.22 -18.75 -10.65
N THR A 39 8.80 -18.79 -11.92
CA THR A 39 8.17 -17.66 -12.62
C THR A 39 6.79 -17.36 -12.02
N TYR A 40 5.98 -18.38 -11.75
CA TYR A 40 4.68 -18.19 -11.09
C TYR A 40 4.84 -17.55 -9.70
N SER A 41 5.74 -18.06 -8.87
CA SER A 41 6.03 -17.48 -7.54
C SER A 41 6.62 -16.07 -7.62
N ALA A 42 7.42 -15.77 -8.63
CA ALA A 42 7.88 -14.40 -8.89
C ALA A 42 6.71 -13.48 -9.28
N LEU A 43 5.80 -13.96 -10.13
CA LEU A 43 4.64 -13.20 -10.58
C LEU A 43 3.65 -12.93 -9.45
N LEU A 44 3.45 -13.90 -8.55
CA LEU A 44 2.64 -13.71 -7.35
C LEU A 44 3.20 -12.62 -6.43
N ARG A 45 4.52 -12.65 -6.17
CA ARG A 45 5.20 -11.60 -5.39
C ARG A 45 5.12 -10.24 -6.07
N HIS A 46 5.31 -10.21 -7.39
CA HIS A 46 5.19 -9.00 -8.18
C HIS A 46 3.78 -8.41 -8.08
N HIS A 47 2.75 -9.24 -8.29
CA HIS A 47 1.35 -8.83 -8.20
C HIS A 47 1.04 -8.23 -6.82
N HIS A 48 1.52 -8.88 -5.74
CA HIS A 48 1.35 -8.37 -4.39
C HIS A 48 2.01 -6.99 -4.19
N ASN A 49 3.26 -6.83 -4.63
CA ASN A 49 3.98 -5.56 -4.50
C ASN A 49 3.36 -4.44 -5.33
N VAL A 50 2.91 -4.74 -6.56
CA VAL A 50 2.19 -3.78 -7.40
C VAL A 50 0.86 -3.39 -6.76
N GLY A 51 0.17 -4.33 -6.11
CA GLY A 51 -1.04 -4.02 -5.35
C GLY A 51 -0.79 -2.97 -4.26
N PHE A 52 0.26 -3.10 -3.46
CA PHE A 52 0.62 -2.07 -2.47
C PHE A 52 0.96 -0.72 -3.09
N LEU A 53 1.69 -0.72 -4.22
CA LEU A 53 2.04 0.50 -4.93
C LEU A 53 0.77 1.21 -5.41
N GLN A 54 -0.16 0.48 -6.05
CA GLN A 54 -1.43 1.01 -6.52
C GLN A 54 -2.23 1.63 -5.35
N THR A 55 -2.41 0.90 -4.25
CA THR A 55 -3.09 1.43 -3.06
C THR A 55 -2.42 2.70 -2.51
N SER A 56 -1.09 2.80 -2.59
CA SER A 56 -0.37 3.99 -2.13
C SER A 56 -0.68 5.21 -2.99
N PHE A 57 -0.80 5.05 -4.31
CA PHE A 57 -1.26 6.11 -5.21
C PHE A 57 -2.71 6.50 -4.92
N ASP A 58 -3.60 5.52 -4.80
CA ASP A 58 -5.03 5.79 -4.53
C ASP A 58 -5.23 6.55 -3.20
N LEU A 59 -4.45 6.22 -2.16
CA LEU A 59 -4.50 6.92 -0.87
C LEU A 59 -3.89 8.32 -0.95
N TRP A 60 -2.88 8.52 -1.79
CA TRP A 60 -2.28 9.83 -2.01
C TRP A 60 -3.27 10.78 -2.67
N ASP A 61 -3.93 10.33 -3.73
CA ASP A 61 -4.93 11.12 -4.45
C ASP A 61 -6.12 11.46 -3.55
N GLN A 62 -6.57 10.50 -2.73
CA GLN A 62 -7.60 10.76 -1.70
C GLN A 62 -7.17 11.80 -0.67
N ALA A 63 -5.91 11.76 -0.23
CA ALA A 63 -5.39 12.75 0.72
C ALA A 63 -5.33 14.14 0.08
N ASP A 64 -4.88 14.23 -1.17
CA ASP A 64 -4.85 15.48 -1.94
C ASP A 64 -6.25 16.08 -2.06
N GLU A 65 -7.25 15.28 -2.48
CA GLU A 65 -8.65 15.70 -2.55
C GLU A 65 -9.17 16.21 -1.19
N MET A 66 -8.81 15.54 -0.09
CA MET A 66 -9.22 15.95 1.25
C MET A 66 -8.65 17.32 1.65
N VAL A 67 -7.44 17.67 1.22
CA VAL A 67 -6.83 18.98 1.51
C VAL A 67 -7.68 20.09 0.89
N PHE A 68 -8.02 19.93 -0.39
CA PHE A 68 -8.88 20.88 -1.12
C PHE A 68 -10.29 20.94 -0.50
N ARG A 69 -10.90 19.79 -0.23
CA ARG A 69 -12.27 19.72 0.31
C ARG A 69 -12.39 20.34 1.71
N THR A 70 -11.34 20.28 2.51
CA THR A 70 -11.32 20.85 3.88
C THR A 70 -10.78 22.26 3.94
N HIS A 71 -10.39 22.85 2.81
CA HIS A 71 -9.71 24.15 2.74
C HIS A 71 -8.49 24.24 3.67
N SER A 72 -7.75 23.13 3.81
CA SER A 72 -6.59 23.06 4.69
C SER A 72 -5.27 23.30 3.96
N GLU A 73 -5.31 23.75 2.71
CA GLU A 73 -4.15 24.06 1.86
C GLU A 73 -3.12 24.93 2.57
N ASP A 74 -3.55 26.02 3.21
CA ASP A 74 -2.66 26.94 3.93
C ASP A 74 -1.86 26.26 5.04
N PHE A 75 -2.47 25.28 5.73
CA PHE A 75 -1.77 24.51 6.76
C PHE A 75 -0.64 23.68 6.15
N PHE A 76 -0.93 23.00 5.04
CA PHE A 76 0.04 22.17 4.33
C PHE A 76 1.11 23.00 3.63
N ILE A 77 0.79 24.15 3.03
CA ILE A 77 1.75 25.08 2.42
C ILE A 77 2.75 25.58 3.48
N GLN A 78 2.26 26.00 4.65
CA GLN A 78 3.14 26.43 5.74
C GLN A 78 4.06 25.31 6.23
N LEU A 79 3.58 24.08 6.18
CA LEU A 79 4.34 22.90 6.57
C LEU A 79 5.36 22.51 5.49
N GLU A 80 5.02 22.62 4.21
CA GLU A 80 5.95 22.43 3.09
C GLU A 80 7.05 23.50 3.06
N HIS A 81 6.76 24.75 3.45
CA HIS A 81 7.81 25.77 3.57
C HIS A 81 8.88 25.42 4.62
N GLN A 82 8.53 24.67 5.67
CA GLN A 82 9.50 24.26 6.70
C GLN A 82 10.32 23.02 6.31
N PHE A 83 9.69 22.05 5.65
CA PHE A 83 10.30 20.72 5.42
C PHE A 83 10.55 20.40 3.94
N GLY A 84 10.26 21.35 3.05
CA GLY A 84 10.18 21.15 1.61
C GLY A 84 8.95 20.33 1.22
N SER A 85 8.76 20.14 -0.08
CA SER A 85 7.57 19.46 -0.60
C SER A 85 7.38 18.06 -0.03
N LEU A 86 6.14 17.74 0.34
CA LEU A 86 5.73 16.41 0.74
C LEU A 86 5.35 15.65 -0.54
N THR A 87 6.17 14.65 -0.88
CA THR A 87 5.97 13.83 -2.07
C THR A 87 5.66 12.39 -1.68
N LEU A 88 4.94 11.65 -2.52
CA LEU A 88 4.67 10.22 -2.32
C LEU A 88 5.93 9.39 -2.05
N HIS A 89 7.05 9.74 -2.68
CA HIS A 89 8.33 9.03 -2.55
C HIS A 89 9.21 9.54 -1.40
N CYS A 90 8.67 10.31 -0.46
CA CYS A 90 9.46 10.82 0.66
C CYS A 90 9.94 9.67 1.56
N SER A 91 11.16 9.82 2.12
CA SER A 91 11.66 8.83 3.08
C SER A 91 10.76 8.75 4.31
N LEU A 92 10.64 7.55 4.89
CA LEU A 92 9.85 7.34 6.12
C LEU A 92 10.29 8.29 7.25
N ARG A 93 11.60 8.57 7.36
CA ARG A 93 12.14 9.51 8.35
C ARG A 93 11.57 10.92 8.15
N LYS A 94 11.54 11.41 6.90
CA LYS A 94 10.97 12.72 6.56
C LYS A 94 9.47 12.75 6.87
N LEU A 95 8.75 11.69 6.50
CA LEU A 95 7.32 11.57 6.77
C LEU A 95 7.00 11.64 8.26
N VAL A 96 7.69 10.85 9.09
CA VAL A 96 7.48 10.81 10.55
C VAL A 96 7.76 12.18 11.18
N LEU A 97 8.81 12.87 10.74
CA LEU A 97 9.16 14.21 11.23
C LEU A 97 8.06 15.22 10.91
N ILE A 98 7.58 15.23 9.66
CA ILE A 98 6.53 16.13 9.19
C ILE A 98 5.23 15.88 9.97
N VAL A 99 4.78 14.62 10.06
CA VAL A 99 3.54 14.25 10.74
C VAL A 99 3.59 14.61 12.23
N SER A 100 4.69 14.29 12.90
CA SER A 100 4.86 14.62 14.32
C SER A 100 4.83 16.13 14.57
N THR A 101 5.37 16.92 13.64
CA THR A 101 5.36 18.38 13.73
C THR A 101 3.97 18.94 13.44
N ALA A 102 3.28 18.41 12.43
CA ALA A 102 1.90 18.75 12.10
C ALA A 102 0.97 18.57 13.32
N ILE A 103 1.03 17.40 13.96
CA ILE A 103 0.24 17.08 15.15
C ILE A 103 0.54 18.06 16.29
N LYS A 104 1.82 18.36 16.55
CA LYS A 104 2.21 19.34 17.58
C LYS A 104 1.66 20.73 17.30
N LYS A 105 1.64 21.15 16.03
CA LYS A 105 1.06 22.44 15.61
C LYS A 105 -0.45 22.47 15.88
N ILE A 106 -1.17 21.43 15.45
CA ILE A 106 -2.61 21.29 15.69
C ILE A 106 -2.94 21.33 17.20
N GLU A 107 -2.16 20.63 18.01
CA GLU A 107 -2.36 20.61 19.47
C GLU A 107 -2.09 21.98 20.12
N LYS A 108 -1.12 22.73 19.60
CA LYS A 108 -0.84 24.09 20.08
C LYS A 108 -2.00 25.03 19.75
N ASP A 109 -2.50 24.97 18.52
CA ASP A 109 -3.60 25.81 18.06
C ASP A 109 -4.89 25.52 18.84
N ARG A 110 -5.14 24.24 19.18
CA ARG A 110 -6.25 23.81 20.03
C ARG A 110 -6.16 24.36 21.46
N LYS A 111 -4.96 24.40 22.06
CA LYS A 111 -4.74 24.89 23.43
C LYS A 111 -4.77 26.42 23.53
N GLY A 112 -4.39 27.14 22.47
CA GLY A 112 -4.45 28.60 22.43
C GLY A 112 -5.87 29.19 22.51
N CYS A 113 -6.91 28.39 22.20
CA CYS A 113 -8.31 28.82 22.26
C CYS A 113 -8.94 28.71 23.67
N SER A 114 -8.29 28.03 24.62
CA SER A 114 -8.88 27.74 25.94
C SER A 114 -8.64 28.82 27.02
N THR A 115 -8.01 29.94 26.67
CA THR A 115 -7.78 31.07 27.58
C THR A 115 -8.27 32.37 26.96
N LYS A 116 -9.59 32.55 26.92
CA LYS A 116 -10.25 33.86 26.91
C LYS A 116 -11.51 33.77 27.74
#